data_AF-A0A151SEU7-F1
#
_entry.id   AF-A0A151SEU7-F1
#
_cell.length_a   1.000
_cell.length_b   1.000
_cell.length_c   1.000
_cell.angle_alpha   90.00
_cell.angle_beta   90.00
_cell.angle_gamma   90.00
#
_symmetry.space_group_name_H-M   'P 1'
#
loop_
_entity.id
_entity.type
_entity.pdbx_description
1 polymer ?
#
loop_
_entity_poly.entity_id
_entity_poly.type
_entity_poly.pdbx_seq_one_letter_code
_entity_poly.pdbx_strand_id
1 'polypeptide(L)' 'MLVGEAEHWWRGTHHMLTARGVVVDWECFRRMFLEKYFPESVRHAKEVEFMRLHQGGMTVSEYAMKFEHLARFYS' A
#
# COMPACT_ATOMS: atom_id res chain seq x y z
N MET A 1 9.19 6.34 10.54
CA MET A 1 9.88 7.44 9.83
C MET A 1 10.11 6.98 8.40
N LEU A 2 9.90 7.87 7.42
CA LEU A 2 10.27 7.61 6.02
C LEU A 2 11.80 7.69 5.89
N VAL A 3 12.36 6.88 5.01
CA VAL A 3 13.81 6.85 4.76
C VAL A 3 14.09 6.77 3.26
N GLY A 4 15.21 7.35 2.83
CA GLY A 4 15.67 7.27 1.44
C GLY A 4 14.72 7.97 0.45
N GLU A 5 14.34 7.27 -0.62
CA GLU A 5 13.52 7.83 -1.71
C GLU A 5 12.16 8.35 -1.21
N ALA A 6 11.53 7.64 -0.27
CA ALA A 6 10.25 8.04 0.28
C ALA A 6 10.32 9.35 1.07
N GLU A 7 11.42 9.61 1.76
CA GLU A 7 11.62 10.89 2.45
C GLU A 7 11.81 12.04 1.45
N HIS A 8 12.61 11.82 0.41
CA HIS A 8 12.86 12.82 -0.62
C HIS A 8 11.58 13.19 -1.39
N TRP A 9 10.82 12.18 -1.82
CA TRP A 9 9.52 12.37 -2.47
C TRP A 9 8.53 13.10 -1.56
N TRP A 10 8.42 12.68 -0.29
CA TRP A 10 7.46 13.29 0.63
C TRP A 10 7.80 14.76 0.91
N ARG A 11 9.08 15.11 1.03
CA ARG A 11 9.52 16.50 1.21
C ARG A 11 9.07 17.41 0.06
N GLY A 12 9.25 16.97 -1.18
CA GLY A 12 8.80 17.72 -2.37
C GLY A 12 7.28 17.83 -2.46
N THR A 13 6.59 16.73 -2.20
CA THR A 13 5.11 16.66 -2.22
C THR A 13 4.51 17.56 -1.14
N HIS A 14 5.03 17.49 0.09
CA HIS A 14 4.62 18.33 1.20
C HIS A 14 4.81 19.82 0.87
N HIS A 15 5.96 20.21 0.32
CA HIS A 15 6.22 21.60 -0.06
C HIS A 15 5.20 22.10 -1.10
N MET A 16 4.92 21.30 -2.13
CA MET A 16 3.92 21.62 -3.14
C MET A 16 2.51 21.76 -2.55
N LEU A 17 2.11 20.86 -1.65
CA LEU A 17 0.79 20.89 -1.02
C LEU A 17 0.60 22.13 -0.15
N THR A 18 1.60 22.47 0.66
CA THR A 18 1.60 23.68 1.47
C THR A 18 1.56 24.95 0.60
N ALA A 19 2.33 24.99 -0.50
CA ALA A 19 2.29 26.11 -1.45
C ALA A 19 0.92 26.31 -2.12
N ARG A 20 0.13 25.22 -2.24
CA ARG A 20 -1.26 25.25 -2.74
C ARG A 20 -2.29 25.56 -1.65
N GLY A 21 -1.86 25.83 -0.41
CA GLY A 21 -2.75 26.07 0.72
C GLY A 21 -3.48 24.83 1.22
N VAL A 22 -3.03 23.63 0.84
CA VAL A 22 -3.62 22.36 1.31
C VAL A 22 -3.14 22.09 2.73
N VAL A 23 -4.07 21.81 3.63
CA VAL A 23 -3.75 21.33 4.99
C VAL A 23 -3.17 19.92 4.87
N VAL A 24 -1.90 19.77 5.25
CA VAL A 24 -1.21 18.46 5.23
C VAL A 24 -1.39 17.79 6.58
N ASP A 25 -2.51 17.10 6.74
CA ASP A 25 -2.77 16.23 7.89
C ASP A 25 -2.37 14.77 7.61
N TRP A 26 -2.59 13.89 8.60
CA TRP A 26 -2.28 12.48 8.49
C TRP A 26 -3.07 11.78 7.37
N GLU A 27 -4.32 12.18 7.12
CA GLU A 27 -5.14 11.59 6.05
C GLU A 27 -4.62 11.98 4.67
N CYS A 28 -4.24 13.24 4.49
CA CYS A 28 -3.61 13.73 3.26
C CYS A 28 -2.32 12.96 2.97
N PHE A 29 -1.44 12.84 3.98
CA PHE A 29 -0.23 12.01 3.86
C PHE A 29 -0.56 10.58 3.46
N ARG A 30 -1.46 9.91 4.19
CA ARG A 30 -1.82 8.51 3.95
C ARG A 30 -2.34 8.31 2.53
N ARG A 31 -3.20 9.21 2.04
CA ARG A 31 -3.74 9.16 0.67
C ARG A 31 -2.64 9.28 -0.38
N MET A 32 -1.83 10.33 -0.31
CA MET A 32 -0.73 10.56 -1.26
C MET A 32 0.29 9.42 -1.24
N PHE A 33 0.58 8.88 -0.05
CA PHE A 33 1.51 7.78 0.13
C PHE A 33 0.98 6.49 -0.52
N LEU A 34 -0.28 6.15 -0.28
CA LEU A 34 -0.92 4.98 -0.89
C LEU A 34 -1.03 5.12 -2.41
N GLU A 35 -1.40 6.29 -2.94
CA GLU A 35 -1.45 6.51 -4.39
C GLU A 35 -0.08 6.32 -5.06
N LYS A 36 1.00 6.80 -4.42
CA LYS A 36 2.36 6.71 -4.96
C LYS A 36 2.94 5.30 -4.90
N TYR A 37 2.80 4.60 -3.78
CA TYR A 37 3.49 3.33 -3.51
C TYR A 37 2.58 2.11 -3.58
N PHE A 38 1.27 2.30 -3.53
CA PHE A 38 0.27 1.24 -3.60
C PHE A 38 -0.82 1.57 -4.63
N PRO A 39 -0.44 1.78 -5.90
CA PRO A 39 -1.38 2.17 -6.94
C PRO A 39 -2.49 1.13 -7.10
N GLU A 40 -3.63 1.56 -7.60
CA GLU A 40 -4.83 0.73 -7.76
C GLU A 40 -4.58 -0.55 -8.57
N SER A 41 -3.65 -0.52 -9.53
CA SER A 41 -3.21 -1.69 -10.29
C SER A 41 -2.51 -2.75 -9.43
N VAL A 42 -1.68 -2.33 -8.46
CA VAL A 42 -1.02 -3.22 -7.51
C VAL A 42 -2.04 -3.78 -6.51
N ARG A 43 -2.99 -2.95 -6.07
CA ARG A 43 -4.11 -3.39 -5.25
C ARG A 43 -4.93 -4.46 -5.99
N HIS A 44 -5.41 -4.18 -7.20
CA HIS A 44 -6.12 -5.14 -8.06
C HIS A 44 -5.33 -6.43 -8.32
N ALA A 45 -4.02 -6.34 -8.58
CA ALA A 45 -3.19 -7.54 -8.75
C ALA A 45 -3.18 -8.40 -7.48
N LYS A 46 -3.12 -7.78 -6.29
CA LYS A 46 -3.24 -8.49 -5.01
C LYS A 46 -4.65 -9.08 -4.82
N GLU A 47 -5.71 -8.44 -5.33
CA GLU A 47 -7.08 -8.96 -5.15
C GLU A 47 -7.29 -10.18 -6.03
N VAL A 48 -6.76 -10.13 -7.25
CA VAL A 48 -6.73 -11.27 -8.15
C VAL A 48 -5.90 -12.41 -7.55
N GLU A 49 -4.76 -12.11 -6.92
CA GLU A 49 -3.93 -13.11 -6.23
C GLU A 49 -4.69 -13.78 -5.08
N PHE A 50 -5.40 -12.98 -4.27
CA PHE A 50 -6.21 -13.49 -3.16
C PHE A 50 -7.44 -14.29 -3.64
N MET A 51 -8.17 -13.79 -4.64
CA MET A 51 -9.34 -14.48 -5.19
C MET A 51 -8.98 -15.80 -5.89
N ARG A 52 -7.74 -15.92 -6.39
CA ARG A 52 -7.20 -17.15 -6.97
C ARG A 52 -6.47 -18.02 -5.95
N LEU A 53 -6.37 -17.61 -4.69
CA LEU A 53 -5.69 -18.35 -3.63
C LEU A 53 -6.51 -19.59 -3.26
N HIS A 54 -6.16 -20.72 -3.86
CA HIS A 54 -6.60 -22.04 -3.44
C HIS A 54 -5.42 -22.81 -2.83
N GLN A 55 -5.68 -23.72 -1.87
CA GLN A 55 -4.62 -24.51 -1.23
C GLN A 55 -3.79 -25.29 -2.25
N GLY A 56 -4.44 -25.94 -3.24
CA GLY A 56 -3.73 -26.70 -4.26
C GLY A 56 -2.81 -27.78 -3.64
N GLY A 57 -1.54 -27.80 -4.04
CA GLY A 57 -0.51 -28.67 -3.47
C GLY A 57 0.21 -28.12 -2.24
N MET A 58 -0.18 -26.96 -1.71
CA MET A 58 0.42 -26.38 -0.51
C MET A 58 0.01 -27.16 0.74
N THR A 59 0.92 -27.21 1.72
CA THR A 59 0.53 -27.64 3.06
C THR A 59 -0.43 -26.61 3.67
N VAL A 60 -1.25 -27.05 4.64
CA VAL A 60 -2.20 -26.17 5.33
C VAL A 60 -1.50 -24.97 5.96
N SER A 61 -0.28 -25.16 6.48
CA SER A 61 0.51 -24.08 7.10
C SER A 61 0.97 -23.03 6.08
N GLU A 62 1.46 -23.46 4.91
CA GLU A 62 1.89 -22.54 3.85
C GLU A 62 0.71 -21.74 3.28
N TYR A 63 -0.44 -22.39 3.12
CA TYR A 63 -1.67 -21.74 2.71
C TYR A 63 -2.11 -20.69 3.74
N ALA A 64 -2.13 -21.03 5.02
CA ALA A 64 -2.52 -20.10 6.09
C ALA A 64 -1.61 -18.86 6.14
N MET A 65 -0.29 -19.04 6.05
CA MET A 65 0.66 -17.92 5.99
C MET A 65 0.40 -17.01 4.78
N LYS A 66 0.14 -17.60 3.61
CA LYS A 66 -0.12 -16.83 2.38
C LYS A 66 -1.47 -16.10 2.45
N PHE A 67 -2.48 -16.72 3.04
CA PHE A 67 -3.78 -16.12 3.30
C PHE A 67 -3.67 -14.92 4.24
N GLU A 68 -3.01 -15.07 5.39
CA GLU A 68 -2.81 -13.98 6.35
C GLU A 68 -2.01 -12.82 5.76
N HIS A 69 -1.00 -13.12 4.93
CA HIS A 69 -0.21 -12.09 4.26
C HIS A 69 -1.06 -11.26 3.29
N LEU A 70 -1.88 -11.93 2.47
CA LEU A 70 -2.73 -11.27 1.49
C LEU A 70 -3.90 -10.53 2.15
N ALA A 71 -4.47 -11.07 3.23
CA ALA A 71 -5.58 -10.46 3.98
C ALA A 71 -5.23 -9.06 4.54
N ARG A 72 -3.96 -8.79 4.85
CA ARG A 72 -3.48 -7.47 5.33
C ARG A 72 -3.62 -6.34 4.32
N PHE A 73 -3.83 -6.65 3.05
CA PHE A 73 -4.03 -5.66 1.99
C PHE A 73 -5.52 -5.31 1.77
N TYR A 74 -6.44 -5.97 2.51
CA TYR A 74 -7.90 -5.80 2.40
C TYR A 74 -8.56 -5.15 3.61
N SER A 75 -7.83 -4.90 4.70
CA SER A 75 -8.33 -4.28 5.93
C SER A 75 -8.21 -2.76 5.95
#